data_AF-A0A238XHB2-F1
#
_entry.id   AF-A0A238XHB2-F1
#
_cell.length_a   1.000
_cell.length_b   1.000
_cell.length_c   1.000
_cell.angle_alpha   90.00
_cell.angle_beta   90.00
_cell.angle_gamma   90.00
#
_symmetry.space_group_name_H-M   'P 1'
#
loop_
_entity.id
_entity.type
_entity.pdbx_description
1 polymer ?
#
loop_
_entity_poly.entity_id
_entity_poly.type
_entity_poly.pdbx_seq_one_letter_code
_entity_poly.pdbx_strand_id
1 'polypeptide(L)'
;MDKINLADNNYDYLERHQSQLILFENIKRVSCEILFKEENKTKIINGLKIKIDRNEYMSFLSDNQKYTLINLGIEVVQNEIDILVLNKEKDILRISNLIIKEKFFNNFSKKIENLKLQIIKNKSDFNEVEKMLSNGLNSLEEVASIISVNNKQKNKKNIDIEISDFFNGENIEF
;
A
#
# COMPACT_ATOMS: atom_id res chain seq x y z
N MET A 1 1.31 11.36 27.44
CA MET A 1 1.09 9.98 26.97
C MET A 1 1.59 9.94 25.55
N ASP A 2 2.84 9.49 25.41
CA ASP A 2 3.52 9.47 24.13
C ASP A 2 2.86 8.43 23.23
N LYS A 3 2.42 8.89 22.04
CA LYS A 3 2.09 7.98 20.94
C LYS A 3 3.40 7.36 20.50
N ILE A 4 3.83 6.29 21.19
CA ILE A 4 4.80 5.36 20.65
C ILE A 4 4.25 4.97 19.28
N ASN A 5 4.99 5.34 18.25
CA ASN A 5 4.59 5.24 16.86
C ASN A 5 4.37 3.74 16.56
N LEU A 6 3.10 3.31 16.47
CA LEU A 6 2.73 1.90 16.25
C LEU A 6 3.45 1.32 15.03
N ALA A 7 3.75 2.16 14.04
CA ALA A 7 4.54 1.81 12.87
C ALA A 7 5.96 1.35 13.23
N ASP A 8 6.68 2.05 14.10
CA ASP A 8 8.08 1.74 14.45
C ASP A 8 8.17 0.41 15.21
N ASN A 9 7.23 0.14 16.12
CA ASN A 9 7.11 -1.16 16.77
C ASN A 9 6.83 -2.31 15.79
N ASN A 10 6.07 -2.06 14.73
CA ASN A 10 5.77 -3.07 13.70
C ASN A 10 6.97 -3.34 12.77
N TYR A 11 7.83 -2.35 12.52
CA TYR A 11 9.08 -2.55 11.76
C TYR A 11 10.10 -3.38 12.53
N ASP A 12 10.36 -3.03 13.80
CA ASP A 12 11.28 -3.80 14.65
C ASP A 12 10.78 -5.24 14.87
N TYR A 13 9.46 -5.43 14.87
CA TYR A 13 8.85 -6.75 14.93
C TYR A 13 9.02 -7.51 13.62
N LEU A 14 8.82 -6.86 12.47
CA LEU A 14 9.04 -7.46 11.14
C LEU A 14 10.50 -7.91 10.96
N GLU A 15 11.46 -7.05 11.30
CA GLU A 15 12.89 -7.35 11.16
C GLU A 15 13.31 -8.56 12.01
N ARG A 16 12.78 -8.66 13.23
CA ARG A 16 13.00 -9.83 14.10
C ARG A 16 12.47 -11.12 13.46
N HIS A 17 11.28 -11.09 12.87
CA HIS A 17 10.71 -12.27 12.21
C HIS A 17 11.47 -12.64 10.93
N GLN A 18 11.93 -11.66 10.15
CA GLN A 18 12.79 -11.90 8.98
C GLN A 18 14.12 -12.54 9.38
N SER A 19 14.76 -12.05 10.44
CA SER A 19 15.98 -12.63 10.98
C SER A 19 15.77 -14.08 11.44
N GLN A 20 14.62 -14.36 12.09
CA GLN A 20 14.24 -15.73 12.49
C GLN A 20 13.97 -16.64 11.30
N LEU A 21 13.33 -16.14 10.24
CA LEU A 21 13.12 -16.91 9.01
C LEU A 21 14.45 -17.33 8.40
N ILE A 22 15.41 -16.40 8.27
CA ILE A 22 16.76 -16.69 7.77
C ILE A 22 17.42 -17.79 8.61
N LEU A 23 17.28 -17.74 9.94
CA LEU A 23 17.80 -18.79 10.82
C LEU A 23 17.15 -20.15 10.54
N PHE A 24 15.83 -20.21 10.40
CA PHE A 24 15.10 -21.45 10.14
C PHE A 24 15.38 -22.02 8.74
N GLU A 25 15.50 -21.17 7.71
CA GLU A 25 15.93 -21.59 6.38
C GLU A 25 17.35 -22.16 6.39
N ASN A 26 18.25 -21.56 7.18
CA ASN A 26 19.59 -22.10 7.36
C ASN A 26 19.56 -23.46 8.07
N ILE A 27 18.76 -23.62 9.11
CA ILE A 27 18.56 -24.90 9.80
C ILE A 27 18.02 -25.94 8.82
N LYS A 28 17.00 -25.60 8.03
CA LYS A 28 16.43 -26.46 6.98
C LYS A 28 17.47 -26.87 5.95
N ARG A 29 18.28 -25.93 5.46
CA ARG A 29 19.33 -26.21 4.49
C ARG A 29 20.36 -27.17 5.08
N VAL A 30 20.85 -26.88 6.29
CA VAL A 30 21.85 -27.72 6.96
C VAL A 30 21.28 -29.10 7.29
N SER A 31 20.01 -29.19 7.73
CA SER A 31 19.35 -30.48 7.97
C SER A 31 19.27 -31.28 6.68
N CYS A 32 18.90 -30.65 5.56
CA CYS A 32 18.89 -31.31 4.26
C CYS A 32 20.28 -31.79 3.84
N GLU A 33 21.32 -30.97 3.99
CA GLU A 33 22.69 -31.37 3.65
C GLU A 33 23.20 -32.53 4.51
N ILE A 34 22.80 -32.59 5.78
CA ILE A 34 23.16 -33.66 6.70
C ILE A 34 22.35 -34.93 6.40
N LEU A 35 21.05 -34.81 6.11
CA LEU A 35 20.14 -35.96 5.96
C LEU A 35 20.07 -36.53 4.55
N PHE A 36 20.40 -35.76 3.50
CA PHE A 36 20.32 -36.19 2.10
C PHE A 36 21.68 -36.40 1.42
N LYS A 37 22.80 -36.10 2.09
CA LYS A 37 24.09 -36.68 1.70
C LYS A 37 24.09 -38.16 2.12
N GLU A 38 24.07 -39.07 1.14
CA GLU A 38 24.04 -40.53 1.31
C GLU A 38 24.97 -41.05 2.43
N GLU A 39 26.21 -40.56 2.46
CA GLU A 39 27.20 -40.94 3.47
C GLU A 39 26.76 -40.56 4.90
N ASN A 40 26.24 -39.35 5.07
CA ASN A 40 25.79 -38.84 6.36
C ASN A 40 24.48 -39.50 6.80
N LYS A 41 23.54 -39.68 5.86
CA LYS A 41 22.27 -40.36 6.10
C LYS A 41 22.50 -41.77 6.65
N THR A 42 23.39 -42.53 6.00
CA THR A 42 23.73 -43.89 6.42
C THR A 42 24.37 -43.90 7.82
N LYS A 43 25.29 -42.98 8.09
CA LYS A 43 25.91 -42.84 9.43
C LYS A 43 24.89 -42.52 10.52
N ILE A 44 23.95 -41.61 10.26
CA ILE A 44 22.91 -41.20 11.21
C ILE A 44 21.96 -42.36 11.48
N ILE A 45 21.45 -43.00 10.43
CA ILE A 45 20.54 -44.14 10.57
C ILE A 45 21.22 -45.27 11.35
N ASN A 46 22.46 -45.63 11.01
CA ASN A 46 23.19 -46.68 11.73
C ASN A 46 23.47 -46.30 13.18
N GLY A 47 23.84 -45.04 13.45
CA GLY A 47 24.02 -44.54 14.81
C GLY A 47 22.74 -44.59 15.65
N LEU A 48 21.61 -44.23 15.05
CA LEU A 48 20.29 -44.35 15.70
C LEU A 48 19.88 -45.80 15.90
N LYS A 49 20.15 -46.68 14.92
CA LYS A 49 19.92 -48.12 15.05
C LYS A 49 20.71 -48.71 16.22
N ILE A 50 21.99 -48.40 16.36
CA ILE A 50 22.81 -48.85 17.50
C ILE A 50 22.18 -48.42 18.84
N LYS A 51 21.63 -47.21 18.91
CA LYS A 51 20.93 -46.74 20.13
C LYS A 51 19.64 -47.52 20.39
N ILE A 52 18.86 -47.81 19.34
CA ILE A 52 17.65 -48.63 19.44
C ILE A 52 17.98 -50.07 19.83
N ASP A 53 19.03 -50.65 19.26
CA ASP A 53 19.48 -52.02 19.56
C ASP A 53 19.96 -52.17 21.01
N ARG A 54 20.49 -51.09 21.61
CA ARG A 54 20.86 -51.03 23.04
C ARG A 54 19.67 -50.81 23.97
N ASN A 55 18.49 -50.52 23.43
CA ASN A 55 17.30 -50.30 24.23
C ASN A 55 16.52 -51.62 24.36
N GLU A 56 16.53 -52.21 25.56
CA GLU A 56 15.83 -53.48 25.84
C GLU A 56 14.34 -53.41 25.52
N TYR A 57 13.71 -52.23 25.71
CA TYR A 57 12.30 -52.02 25.37
C TYR A 57 12.02 -52.08 23.87
N MET A 58 13.03 -52.07 23.01
CA MET A 58 12.89 -52.14 21.54
C MET A 58 13.43 -53.46 20.97
N SER A 59 13.81 -54.41 21.83
CA SER A 59 14.37 -55.71 21.44
C SER A 59 13.41 -56.58 20.62
N PHE A 60 12.11 -56.40 20.81
CA PHE A 60 11.07 -57.15 20.10
C PHE A 60 10.88 -56.71 18.62
N LEU A 61 11.45 -55.56 18.23
CA LEU A 61 11.36 -55.06 16.86
C LEU A 61 12.38 -55.75 15.96
N SER A 62 11.93 -56.17 14.78
CA SER A 62 12.84 -56.59 13.70
C SER A 62 13.68 -55.42 13.20
N ASP A 63 14.83 -55.71 12.59
CA ASP A 63 15.69 -54.67 11.99
C ASP A 63 14.93 -53.80 11.00
N ASN A 64 14.08 -54.39 10.14
CA ASN A 64 13.29 -53.64 9.18
C ASN A 64 12.35 -52.63 9.87
N GLN A 65 11.65 -53.05 10.93
CA GLN A 65 10.78 -52.15 11.71
C GLN A 65 11.58 -51.01 12.37
N LYS A 66 12.78 -51.29 12.86
CA LYS A 66 13.67 -50.26 13.44
C LYS A 66 14.08 -49.23 12.38
N TYR A 67 14.46 -49.67 11.19
CA TYR A 67 14.77 -48.78 10.07
C TYR A 67 13.57 -47.93 9.66
N THR A 68 12.37 -48.53 9.55
CA THR A 68 11.13 -47.78 9.27
C THR A 68 10.88 -46.72 10.34
N LEU A 69 11.02 -47.06 11.62
CA LEU A 69 10.82 -46.12 12.73
C LEU A 69 11.81 -44.95 12.69
N ILE A 70 13.09 -45.22 12.42
CA ILE A 70 14.12 -44.20 12.28
C ILE A 70 13.80 -43.25 11.12
N ASN A 71 13.44 -43.81 9.96
CA ASN A 71 13.11 -43.02 8.78
C ASN A 71 11.88 -42.13 9.02
N LEU A 72 10.83 -42.66 9.66
CA LEU A 72 9.66 -41.89 10.08
C LEU A 72 10.05 -40.76 11.05
N GLY A 73 10.92 -41.04 12.03
CA GLY A 73 11.41 -40.02 12.95
C GLY A 73 12.16 -38.89 12.25
N ILE A 74 13.01 -39.22 11.28
CA ILE A 74 13.72 -38.24 10.45
C ILE A 74 12.72 -37.39 9.64
N GLU A 75 11.72 -38.04 9.03
CA GLU A 75 10.68 -37.36 8.26
C GLU A 75 9.85 -36.40 9.12
N VAL A 76 9.47 -36.82 10.34
CA VAL A 76 8.73 -35.97 11.30
C VAL A 76 9.55 -34.73 11.66
N VAL A 77 10.85 -34.89 11.97
CA VAL A 77 11.72 -33.75 12.28
C VAL A 77 11.81 -32.79 11.09
N GLN A 78 11.90 -33.32 9.87
CA GLN A 78 11.97 -32.49 8.66
C GLN A 78 10.66 -31.72 8.45
N ASN A 79 9.52 -32.39 8.60
CA ASN A 79 8.21 -31.76 8.48
C ASN A 79 8.01 -30.66 9.53
N GLU A 80 8.50 -30.85 10.76
CA GLU A 80 8.42 -29.83 11.80
C GLU A 80 9.22 -28.57 11.43
N ILE A 81 10.42 -28.74 10.86
CA ILE A 81 11.23 -27.63 10.35
C ILE A 81 10.49 -26.89 9.23
N ASP A 82 9.87 -27.62 8.30
CA ASP A 82 9.10 -27.03 7.21
C ASP A 82 7.89 -26.23 7.71
N ILE A 83 7.17 -26.76 8.69
CA ILE A 83 6.04 -26.07 9.33
C ILE A 83 6.50 -24.79 10.02
N LEU A 84 7.63 -24.82 10.73
CA LEU A 84 8.19 -23.62 11.37
C LEU A 84 8.54 -22.53 10.35
N VAL A 85 9.14 -22.90 9.22
CA VAL A 85 9.45 -21.97 8.12
C VAL A 85 8.16 -21.37 7.56
N LEU A 86 7.19 -22.19 7.18
CA LEU A 86 5.90 -21.74 6.63
C LEU A 86 5.16 -20.79 7.58
N ASN A 87 5.14 -21.12 8.87
CA ASN A 87 4.50 -20.26 9.88
C ASN A 87 5.19 -18.90 9.98
N LYS A 88 6.53 -18.85 9.87
CA LYS A 88 7.27 -17.57 9.86
C LYS A 88 7.01 -16.76 8.60
N GLU A 89 6.99 -17.38 7.43
CA GLU A 89 6.63 -16.69 6.18
C GLU A 89 5.22 -16.07 6.27
N LYS A 90 4.26 -16.83 6.80
CA LYS A 90 2.89 -16.36 7.02
C LYS A 90 2.85 -15.15 7.97
N ASP A 91 3.59 -15.19 9.08
CA ASP A 91 3.66 -14.07 10.02
C ASP A 91 4.28 -12.82 9.39
N ILE A 92 5.37 -12.97 8.64
CA ILE A 92 6.02 -11.88 7.90
C ILE A 92 5.06 -11.24 6.91
N LEU A 93 4.33 -12.05 6.12
CA LEU A 93 3.32 -11.55 5.17
C LEU A 93 2.21 -10.78 5.89
N ARG A 94 1.73 -11.30 7.02
CA ARG A 94 0.70 -10.66 7.83
C ARG A 94 1.15 -9.28 8.33
N ILE A 95 2.36 -9.20 8.90
CA ILE A 95 2.92 -7.94 9.42
C ILE A 95 3.19 -6.96 8.28
N SER A 96 3.78 -7.43 7.18
CA SER A 96 4.05 -6.61 5.99
C SER A 96 2.77 -5.99 5.42
N ASN A 97 1.70 -6.77 5.33
CA ASN A 97 0.41 -6.28 4.86
C ASN A 97 -0.18 -5.20 5.80
N LEU A 98 -0.03 -5.34 7.12
CA LEU A 98 -0.45 -4.31 8.07
C LEU A 98 0.31 -3.00 7.84
N ILE A 99 1.64 -3.07 7.69
CA ILE A 99 2.50 -1.91 7.43
C ILE A 99 2.14 -1.23 6.11
N ILE A 100 1.94 -2.02 5.04
CA ILE A 100 1.55 -1.51 3.72
C ILE A 100 0.19 -0.80 3.80
N LYS A 101 -0.78 -1.42 4.47
CA LYS A 101 -2.11 -0.86 4.67
C LYS A 101 -2.03 0.49 5.41
N GLU A 102 -1.27 0.56 6.50
CA GLU A 102 -1.10 1.79 7.27
C GLU A 102 -0.42 2.89 6.43
N LYS A 103 0.65 2.57 5.71
CA LYS A 103 1.30 3.48 4.75
C LYS A 103 0.34 4.01 3.69
N PHE A 104 -0.47 3.11 3.12
CA PHE A 104 -1.47 3.47 2.13
C PHE A 104 -2.48 4.47 2.69
N PHE A 105 -3.07 4.17 3.86
CA PHE A 105 -4.04 5.07 4.48
C PHE A 105 -3.43 6.43 4.82
N ASN A 106 -2.23 6.47 5.38
CA ASN A 106 -1.55 7.73 5.69
C ASN A 106 -1.32 8.58 4.44
N ASN A 107 -0.87 7.97 3.34
CA ASN A 107 -0.67 8.69 2.08
C ASN A 107 -2.00 9.13 1.45
N PHE A 108 -3.01 8.27 1.49
CA PHE A 108 -4.35 8.59 0.98
C PHE A 108 -4.98 9.75 1.75
N SER A 109 -4.97 9.71 3.09
CA SER A 109 -5.48 10.78 3.94
C SER A 109 -4.76 12.12 3.68
N LYS A 110 -3.43 12.11 3.53
CA LYS A 110 -2.67 13.33 3.16
C LYS A 110 -3.10 13.89 1.80
N LYS A 111 -3.31 13.04 0.80
CA LYS A 111 -3.78 13.46 -0.53
C LYS A 111 -5.19 14.06 -0.47
N ILE A 112 -6.09 13.46 0.32
CA ILE A 112 -7.45 13.99 0.52
C ILE A 112 -7.41 15.36 1.21
N GLU A 113 -6.59 15.53 2.25
CA GLU A 113 -6.44 16.83 2.91
C GLU A 113 -5.87 17.90 1.96
N ASN A 114 -4.86 17.55 1.15
CA ASN A 114 -4.35 18.46 0.13
C ASN A 114 -5.41 18.83 -0.91
N LEU A 115 -6.23 17.87 -1.35
CA LEU A 115 -7.33 18.14 -2.28
C LEU A 115 -8.38 19.07 -1.67
N LYS A 116 -8.73 18.87 -0.40
CA LYS A 116 -9.65 19.78 0.32
C LYS A 116 -9.10 21.20 0.35
N LEU A 117 -7.82 21.37 0.67
CA LEU A 117 -7.17 22.68 0.69
C LEU A 117 -7.19 23.34 -0.70
N GLN A 118 -6.95 22.58 -1.76
CA GLN A 118 -7.05 23.09 -3.14
C GLN A 118 -8.48 23.50 -3.50
N ILE A 119 -9.49 22.72 -3.13
CA ILE A 119 -10.90 23.06 -3.37
C ILE A 119 -11.28 24.37 -2.65
N ILE A 120 -10.86 24.51 -1.38
CA ILE A 120 -11.10 25.73 -0.59
C ILE A 120 -10.44 26.94 -1.26
N LYS A 121 -9.19 26.79 -1.71
CA LYS A 121 -8.47 27.84 -2.43
C LYS A 121 -9.19 28.21 -3.72
N ASN A 122 -9.51 27.23 -4.57
CA ASN A 122 -10.19 27.48 -5.84
C ASN A 122 -11.53 28.19 -5.63
N LYS A 123 -12.29 27.82 -4.58
CA LYS A 123 -13.53 28.52 -4.22
C LYS A 123 -13.28 29.99 -3.86
N SER A 124 -12.20 30.28 -3.13
CA SER A 124 -11.80 31.66 -2.84
C SER A 124 -11.45 32.42 -4.11
N ASP A 125 -10.66 31.80 -5.00
CA ASP A 125 -10.24 32.40 -6.27
C ASP A 125 -11.47 32.71 -7.16
N PHE A 126 -12.45 31.80 -7.24
CA PHE A 126 -13.71 32.05 -7.96
C PHE A 126 -14.50 33.24 -7.40
N ASN A 127 -14.62 33.33 -6.07
CA ASN A 127 -15.30 34.46 -5.42
C ASN A 127 -14.60 35.81 -5.68
N GLU A 128 -13.27 35.80 -5.83
CA GLU A 128 -12.50 37.00 -6.15
C GLU A 128 -12.75 37.44 -7.60
N VAL A 129 -12.75 36.49 -8.55
CA VAL A 129 -13.08 36.74 -9.95
C VAL A 129 -14.51 37.30 -10.09
N GLU A 130 -15.47 36.74 -9.36
CA GLU A 130 -16.86 37.22 -9.37
C GLU A 130 -16.98 38.69 -8.89
N LYS A 131 -16.22 39.06 -7.85
CA LYS A 131 -16.15 40.46 -7.38
C LYS A 131 -15.52 41.38 -8.43
N MET A 132 -14.43 40.94 -9.07
CA MET A 132 -13.78 41.73 -10.13
C MET A 132 -14.71 41.95 -11.32
N LEU A 133 -15.44 40.91 -11.75
CA LEU A 133 -16.44 41.03 -12.82
C LEU A 133 -17.57 41.99 -12.44
N SER A 134 -18.08 41.89 -11.21
CA SER A 134 -19.13 42.78 -10.71
C SER A 134 -18.67 44.25 -10.71
N ASN A 135 -17.45 44.51 -10.24
CA ASN A 135 -16.86 45.86 -10.28
C ASN A 135 -16.63 46.35 -11.71
N GLY A 136 -16.19 45.47 -12.62
CA GLY A 136 -16.00 45.78 -14.03
C GLY A 136 -17.31 46.15 -14.72
N LEU A 137 -18.38 45.38 -14.48
CA LEU A 137 -19.72 45.68 -15.00
C LEU A 137 -20.25 47.01 -14.48
N ASN A 138 -20.10 47.29 -13.17
CA ASN A 138 -20.49 48.58 -12.60
C ASN A 138 -19.74 49.75 -13.25
N SER A 139 -18.43 49.59 -13.49
CA SER A 139 -17.63 50.62 -14.17
C SER A 139 -18.05 50.84 -15.64
N LEU A 140 -18.45 49.78 -16.34
CA LEU A 140 -18.97 49.87 -17.71
C LEU A 140 -20.36 50.53 -17.73
N GLU A 141 -21.22 50.23 -16.76
CA GLU A 141 -22.51 50.91 -16.59
C GLU A 141 -22.32 52.41 -16.31
N GLU A 142 -21.39 52.78 -15.44
CA GLU A 142 -21.05 54.18 -15.18
C GLU A 142 -20.58 54.89 -16.46
N VAL A 143 -19.67 54.28 -17.23
CA VAL A 143 -19.21 54.86 -18.51
C VAL A 143 -20.36 54.97 -19.52
N ALA A 144 -21.20 53.94 -19.66
CA ALA A 144 -22.37 53.97 -20.54
C ALA A 144 -23.35 55.08 -20.13
N SER A 145 -23.54 55.27 -18.82
CA SER A 145 -24.38 56.35 -18.30
C SER A 145 -23.82 57.74 -18.65
N ILE A 146 -22.51 57.96 -18.53
CA ILE A 146 -21.84 59.22 -18.91
C ILE A 146 -21.99 59.47 -20.42
N ILE A 147 -21.80 58.44 -21.26
CA ILE A 147 -21.99 58.55 -22.72
C ILE A 147 -23.44 58.91 -23.04
N SER A 148 -24.41 58.27 -22.37
CA SER A 148 -25.84 58.56 -22.58
C SER A 148 -26.23 59.98 -22.16
N VAL A 149 -25.62 60.51 -21.09
CA VAL A 149 -25.83 61.87 -20.60
C VAL A 149 -25.19 62.89 -21.55
N ASN A 150 -23.98 62.61 -22.05
CA ASN A 150 -23.31 63.46 -23.04
C ASN A 150 -23.99 63.44 -24.42
N ASN A 151 -24.68 62.35 -24.78
CA ASN A 151 -25.47 62.26 -26.01
C ASN A 151 -26.82 62.98 -25.94
N LYS A 152 -27.28 63.44 -24.76
CA LYS A 152 -28.48 64.31 -24.67
C LYS A 152 -28.25 65.76 -25.11
N GLN A 153 -27.02 66.14 -25.48
CA GLN A 153 -26.71 67.51 -25.97
C GLN A 153 -26.31 67.61 -27.44
N LYS A 154 -26.41 66.54 -28.24
CA LYS A 154 -26.29 66.65 -29.70
C LYS A 154 -27.45 65.98 -30.42
N ASN A 155 -28.36 66.84 -30.88
CA ASN A 155 -29.31 66.71 -31.99
C ASN A 155 -29.73 65.30 -32.44
N LYS A 156 -31.05 65.08 -32.35
CA LYS A 156 -31.86 64.21 -33.22
C LYS A 156 -31.23 64.05 -34.62
N LYS A 157 -30.70 62.87 -34.91
CA LYS A 157 -30.82 62.22 -36.22
C LYS A 157 -30.97 60.72 -36.00
N ASN A 158 -31.99 60.18 -36.66
CA ASN A 158 -32.36 58.77 -36.68
C ASN A 158 -31.15 57.87 -36.93
N ILE A 159 -30.98 56.88 -36.07
CA ILE A 159 -30.34 55.61 -36.41
C ILE A 159 -31.26 54.54 -35.83
N ASP A 160 -32.39 54.34 -36.52
CA ASP A 160 -32.94 53.00 -36.60
C ASP A 160 -31.95 52.20 -37.46
N ILE A 161 -31.71 50.94 -37.09
CA ILE A 161 -30.76 49.96 -37.66
C ILE A 161 -29.43 49.92 -36.88
N GLU A 162 -29.05 48.71 -36.42
CA GLU A 162 -27.75 48.29 -35.83
C GLU A 162 -27.65 47.99 -34.32
N ILE A 163 -28.73 47.92 -33.54
CA ILE A 163 -28.67 47.26 -32.21
C ILE A 163 -29.18 45.81 -32.25
N SER A 164 -30.04 45.46 -33.22
CA SER A 164 -30.52 44.08 -33.40
C SER A 164 -29.43 43.10 -33.83
N ASP A 165 -28.38 43.61 -34.48
CA ASP A 165 -27.33 42.77 -35.10
C ASP A 165 -26.14 42.54 -34.16
N PHE A 166 -26.08 43.28 -33.04
CA PHE A 166 -25.03 43.10 -32.03
C PHE A 166 -25.37 42.02 -30.97
N PHE A 167 -26.66 41.71 -30.78
CA PHE A 167 -27.11 40.74 -29.76
C PHE A 167 -27.62 39.40 -30.32
N ASN A 168 -27.89 39.30 -31.63
CA ASN A 168 -28.21 38.03 -32.26
C ASN A 168 -26.92 37.41 -32.79
N GLY A 169 -26.27 36.64 -31.91
CA GLY A 169 -25.01 35.96 -32.17
C GLY A 169 -24.96 35.30 -33.55
N GLU A 170 -23.87 35.57 -34.27
CA GLU A 170 -23.54 34.81 -35.47
C GLU A 170 -23.60 33.32 -35.15
N ASN A 171 -24.40 32.61 -35.95
CA ASN A 171 -24.46 31.16 -35.96
C ASN A 171 -23.05 30.62 -36.20
N ILE A 172 -22.52 29.89 -35.22
CA ILE A 172 -21.33 29.06 -35.41
C ILE A 172 -21.81 27.84 -36.22
N GLU A 173 -21.49 27.81 -37.50
CA GLU A 173 -21.64 26.62 -38.34
C GLU A 173 -20.55 25.59 -37.95
N PHE A 174 -20.95 24.31 -37.86
CA PHE A 174 -20.08 23.16 -37.59
C PHE A 174 -19.37 22.67 -38.85
#